data_AF-A0A6I9YVM7-F1
#
_entry.id   AF-A0A6I9YVM7-F1
#
_cell.length_a   1.000
_cell.length_b   1.000
_cell.length_c   1.000
_cell.angle_alpha   90.00
_cell.angle_beta   90.00
_cell.angle_gamma   90.00
#
_symmetry.space_group_name_H-M   'P 1'
#
loop_
_entity.id
_entity.type
_entity.pdbx_description
1 polymer ?
#
loop_
_entity_poly.entity_id
_entity_poly.type
_entity_poly.pdbx_seq_one_letter_code
_entity_poly.pdbx_strand_id
1 'polypeptide(L)'
;MLVMKQILFMMVLGAGVMYAVLHSNLWKTNSLGWSSLSRKRCNFKTNVSTFIQMDNFCPFLCESNFYDISARRGSDKFDLPYGVRNSELHFQIALSKLKSCDLFQEDDSSPSCKKCIVVGNGGILRNKKLGQKIDSYDVVIRMNNGPVIGYEDDVGRRTTFRLFYPESMFSDPLHYDPKTTAVLVVFKRHDLKWLSDLLSGNNIISTSAFWKKPAMRMIYKPNQIRILDPFIIKRTAYELLRFPRKFPKRLRPKHPTTGLIAIAFAFDICTEVHVTGFKYNLKDQGSSLHYYGNDTMSMMIKNEYHDINAEQRLLKNLIDHHIVINLTEEPN
;
A
#
# COMPACT_ATOMS: atom_id res chain seq x y z
N MET A 1 -12.27 49.19 48.14
CA MET A 1 -12.59 49.01 46.70
C MET A 1 -11.38 49.22 45.78
N LEU A 2 -10.51 50.20 46.04
CA LEU A 2 -9.29 50.45 45.24
C LEU A 2 -8.27 49.29 45.30
N VAL A 3 -8.07 48.70 46.48
CA VAL A 3 -7.11 47.61 46.72
C VAL A 3 -7.50 46.32 45.97
N MET A 4 -8.78 45.97 45.90
CA MET A 4 -9.26 44.80 45.14
C MET A 4 -9.03 44.95 43.62
N LYS A 5 -9.20 46.16 43.07
CA LYS A 5 -8.94 46.41 41.64
C LYS A 5 -7.45 46.30 41.31
N GLN A 6 -6.58 46.75 42.22
CA GLN A 6 -5.12 46.61 42.06
C GLN A 6 -4.68 45.14 42.12
N ILE A 7 -5.23 44.35 43.03
CA ILE A 7 -4.92 42.92 43.13
C ILE A 7 -5.36 42.17 41.86
N LEU A 8 -6.58 42.43 41.36
CA LEU A 8 -7.08 41.79 40.15
C LEU A 8 -6.25 42.17 38.91
N PHE A 9 -5.85 43.44 38.80
CA PHE A 9 -4.98 43.90 37.71
C PHE A 9 -3.62 43.20 37.73
N MET A 10 -3.01 43.03 38.92
CA MET A 10 -1.73 42.33 39.07
C MET A 10 -1.82 40.84 38.74
N MET A 11 -2.95 40.18 39.03
CA MET A 11 -3.18 38.77 38.64
C MET A 11 -3.29 38.61 37.12
N VAL A 12 -4.03 39.50 36.44
CA VAL A 12 -4.18 39.45 34.97
C VAL A 12 -2.84 39.73 34.28
N LEU A 13 -2.04 40.68 34.82
CA LEU A 13 -0.71 40.96 34.31
C LEU A 13 0.23 39.76 34.49
N GLY A 14 0.19 39.10 35.64
CA GLY A 14 0.97 37.88 35.91
C GLY A 14 0.61 36.72 34.98
N ALA A 15 -0.68 36.52 34.69
CA ALA A 15 -1.14 35.50 33.74
C ALA A 15 -0.69 35.78 32.30
N GLY A 16 -0.73 37.04 31.87
CA GLY A 16 -0.24 37.46 30.55
C GLY A 16 1.27 37.24 30.38
N VAL A 17 2.06 37.53 31.41
CA VAL A 17 3.52 37.30 31.39
C VAL A 17 3.84 35.80 31.36
N MET A 18 3.16 34.96 32.13
CA MET A 18 3.35 33.51 32.04
C MET A 18 2.96 32.93 30.68
N TYR A 19 1.87 33.41 30.07
CA TYR A 19 1.47 33.01 28.72
C TYR A 19 2.56 33.38 27.69
N ALA A 20 3.11 34.60 27.78
CA ALA A 20 4.19 35.03 26.91
C ALA A 20 5.49 34.23 27.11
N VAL A 21 5.86 33.91 28.36
CA VAL A 21 7.07 33.10 28.66
C VAL A 21 6.92 31.66 28.16
N LEU A 22 5.75 31.03 28.37
CA LEU A 22 5.47 29.68 27.87
C LEU A 22 5.45 29.64 26.34
N HIS A 23 4.81 30.61 25.68
CA HIS A 23 4.82 30.69 24.21
C HIS A 23 6.20 31.01 23.63
N SER A 24 7.00 31.84 24.31
CA SER A 24 8.36 32.17 23.87
C SER A 24 9.34 30.99 24.05
N ASN A 25 9.14 30.17 25.08
CA ASN A 25 9.96 28.97 25.32
C ASN A 25 9.57 27.79 24.41
N LEU A 26 8.30 27.66 24.02
CA LEU A 26 7.85 26.71 23.00
C LEU A 26 8.34 27.05 21.58
N TRP A 27 8.68 28.31 21.31
CA TRP A 27 9.27 28.73 20.03
C TRP A 27 10.81 28.69 20.00
N LYS A 28 11.48 28.65 21.17
CA LYS A 28 12.96 28.68 21.27
C LYS A 28 13.66 27.31 21.22
N THR A 29 12.94 26.19 21.28
CA THR A 29 13.53 24.85 21.06
C THR A 29 13.45 24.37 19.61
N ASN A 30 13.09 25.26 18.68
CA ASN A 30 12.94 24.97 17.25
C ASN A 30 14.06 25.60 16.40
N SER A 31 15.31 25.55 16.85
CA SER A 31 16.46 25.95 16.04
C SER A 31 17.63 24.96 16.12
N LEU A 32 17.87 24.31 14.98
CA LEU A 32 19.14 23.81 14.47
C LEU A 32 19.86 22.67 15.22
N GLY A 33 19.72 21.48 14.63
CA GLY A 33 20.82 20.54 14.41
C GLY A 33 20.96 20.27 12.90
N TRP A 34 21.33 21.29 12.12
CA TRP A 34 21.69 21.14 10.71
C TRP A 34 23.21 21.02 10.58
N SER A 35 23.71 19.79 10.47
CA SER A 35 24.93 19.50 9.71
C SER A 35 25.08 17.99 9.49
N SER A 36 25.33 17.64 8.22
CA SER A 36 25.74 16.34 7.67
C SER A 36 24.69 15.22 7.54
N LEU A 37 23.93 15.25 6.43
CA LEU A 37 24.05 14.24 5.37
C LEU A 37 23.34 14.74 4.11
N SER A 38 24.12 15.08 3.08
CA SER A 38 23.56 15.34 1.75
C SER A 38 23.02 14.04 1.16
N ARG A 39 21.72 13.96 0.88
CA ARG A 39 21.16 13.02 -0.11
C ARG A 39 20.17 13.77 -0.98
N LYS A 40 20.37 13.63 -2.30
CA LYS A 40 19.69 14.36 -3.37
C LYS A 40 18.16 14.29 -3.21
N ARG A 41 17.55 15.45 -3.00
CA ARG A 41 16.10 15.69 -3.09
C ARG A 41 15.69 15.59 -4.56
N CYS A 42 14.82 14.64 -4.89
CA CYS A 42 13.88 14.85 -5.99
C CYS A 42 12.92 15.96 -5.55
N ASN A 43 12.96 17.12 -6.22
CA ASN A 43 12.09 18.25 -5.93
C ASN A 43 10.62 17.83 -6.03
N PHE A 44 9.95 17.61 -4.89
CA PHE A 44 8.50 17.63 -4.83
C PHE A 44 8.03 19.03 -5.24
N LYS A 45 7.15 19.11 -6.25
CA LYS A 45 6.30 20.29 -6.39
C LYS A 45 5.54 20.45 -5.07
N THR A 46 5.74 21.59 -4.43
CA THR A 46 5.08 22.00 -3.19
C THR A 46 3.57 22.02 -3.37
N ASN A 47 2.90 20.93 -2.99
CA ASN A 47 1.49 20.90 -2.55
C ASN A 47 1.07 19.61 -1.80
N VAL A 48 2.00 18.80 -1.29
CA VAL A 48 1.69 17.55 -0.55
C VAL A 48 2.16 17.59 0.91
N SER A 49 2.74 18.71 1.36
CA SER A 49 3.43 18.82 2.65
C SER A 49 2.53 18.89 3.89
N THR A 50 1.22 18.66 3.77
CA THR A 50 0.31 18.52 4.91
C THR A 50 -0.32 17.13 5.07
N PHE A 51 -0.13 16.20 4.12
CA PHE A 51 -0.81 14.89 4.20
C PHE A 51 0.10 13.66 4.32
N ILE A 52 1.37 13.70 3.90
CA ILE A 52 2.25 12.53 4.01
C ILE A 52 3.69 12.97 4.28
N GLN A 53 4.10 12.97 5.55
CA GLN A 53 5.50 13.14 5.93
C GLN A 53 6.23 11.81 5.69
N MET A 54 6.82 11.67 4.50
CA MET A 54 7.53 10.47 4.06
C MET A 54 9.02 10.57 4.42
N ASP A 55 9.41 10.04 5.58
CA ASP A 55 10.81 9.66 5.80
C ASP A 55 11.20 8.52 4.83
N ASN A 56 12.49 8.30 4.59
CA ASN A 56 13.02 7.27 3.68
C ASN A 56 12.60 5.85 4.13
N PHE A 57 11.40 5.40 3.75
CA PHE A 57 10.82 4.13 4.19
C PHE A 57 10.99 3.05 3.12
N CYS A 58 11.75 1.99 3.44
CA CYS A 58 11.71 0.76 2.64
C CYS A 58 10.36 0.05 2.85
N PRO A 59 9.58 -0.25 1.80
CA PRO A 59 8.24 -0.82 1.91
C PRO A 59 8.23 -2.32 2.23
N PHE A 60 9.39 -2.98 2.21
CA PHE A 60 9.54 -4.42 2.43
C PHE A 60 10.20 -4.72 3.78
N LEU A 61 9.82 -5.85 4.37
CA LEU A 61 10.46 -6.38 5.57
C LEU A 61 11.71 -7.17 5.19
N CYS A 62 12.78 -7.00 5.97
CA CYS A 62 14.01 -7.79 5.88
C CYS A 62 14.16 -8.64 7.15
N GLU A 63 14.72 -9.84 7.01
CA GLU A 63 15.03 -10.71 8.16
C GLU A 63 15.95 -10.00 9.18
N SER A 64 17.02 -9.38 8.68
CA SER A 64 18.11 -8.81 9.47
C SER A 64 17.71 -7.66 10.41
N ASN A 65 16.64 -6.93 10.11
CA ASN A 65 16.19 -5.77 10.89
C ASN A 65 14.70 -5.80 11.22
N PHE A 66 14.06 -6.96 11.10
CA PHE A 66 12.61 -7.13 11.23
C PHE A 66 12.05 -6.54 12.53
N TYR A 67 12.66 -6.86 13.68
CA TYR A 67 12.19 -6.40 14.99
C TYR A 67 12.37 -4.89 15.15
N ASP A 68 13.53 -4.35 14.76
CA ASP A 68 13.85 -2.93 14.87
C ASP A 68 12.90 -2.07 14.02
N ILE A 69 12.67 -2.49 12.77
CA ILE A 69 11.76 -1.79 11.85
C ILE A 69 10.32 -1.90 12.35
N SER A 70 9.90 -3.07 12.83
CA SER A 70 8.55 -3.27 13.35
C SER A 70 8.28 -2.41 14.58
N ALA A 71 9.23 -2.33 15.51
CA ALA A 71 9.13 -1.49 16.71
C ALA A 71 9.14 0.01 16.36
N ARG A 72 10.07 0.44 15.49
CA ARG A 72 10.17 1.84 15.05
C ARG A 72 8.89 2.33 14.36
N ARG A 73 8.25 1.48 13.55
CA ARG A 73 7.00 1.77 12.84
C ARG A 73 5.74 1.51 13.69
N GLY A 74 5.91 0.99 14.90
CA GLY A 74 4.84 0.58 15.79
C GLY A 74 3.95 -0.52 15.18
N SER A 75 4.47 -1.32 14.25
CA SER A 75 3.77 -2.46 13.65
C SER A 75 3.69 -3.64 14.62
N ASP A 76 4.59 -3.71 15.60
CA ASP A 76 4.57 -4.65 16.74
C ASP A 76 3.37 -4.44 17.69
N LYS A 77 2.69 -3.29 17.59
CA LYS A 77 1.51 -2.95 18.42
C LYS A 77 0.18 -3.43 17.83
N PHE A 78 0.18 -3.91 16.59
CA PHE A 78 -1.03 -4.29 15.86
C PHE A 78 -0.91 -5.73 15.36
N ASP A 79 -2.02 -6.47 15.42
CA ASP A 79 -2.09 -7.79 14.78
C ASP A 79 -2.22 -7.62 13.25
N LEU A 80 -2.01 -8.71 12.51
CA LEU A 80 -2.34 -8.78 11.09
C LEU A 80 -3.80 -8.36 10.84
N PRO A 81 -4.11 -7.64 9.74
CA PRO A 81 -3.21 -7.28 8.64
C PRO A 81 -2.48 -5.94 8.83
N TYR A 82 -2.56 -5.32 10.01
CA TYR A 82 -2.09 -3.95 10.25
C TYR A 82 -0.73 -3.87 10.98
N GLY A 83 -0.21 -5.01 11.38
CA GLY A 83 1.05 -5.14 12.07
C GLY A 83 1.52 -6.58 12.13
N VAL A 84 2.52 -6.83 12.96
CA VAL A 84 3.20 -8.13 13.05
C VAL A 84 2.90 -8.87 14.35
N ARG A 85 2.14 -8.25 15.26
CA ARG A 85 1.89 -8.78 16.60
C ARG A 85 1.28 -10.18 16.55
N ASN A 86 1.75 -11.05 17.44
CA ASN A 86 1.34 -12.45 17.55
C ASN A 86 1.61 -13.30 16.30
N SER A 87 2.42 -12.81 15.37
CA SER A 87 2.75 -13.46 14.10
C SER A 87 4.24 -13.37 13.75
N GLU A 88 5.05 -12.84 14.66
CA GLU A 88 6.47 -12.53 14.50
C GLU A 88 7.28 -13.76 14.10
N LEU A 89 7.05 -14.89 14.76
CA LEU A 89 7.71 -16.15 14.43
C LEU A 89 7.40 -16.61 12.99
N HIS A 90 6.15 -16.44 12.53
CA HIS A 90 5.78 -16.81 11.16
C HIS A 90 6.43 -15.88 10.14
N PHE A 91 6.58 -14.59 10.47
CA PHE A 91 7.32 -13.64 9.63
C PHE A 91 8.79 -14.02 9.55
N GLN A 92 9.45 -14.31 10.67
CA GLN A 92 10.84 -14.73 10.71
C GLN A 92 11.09 -15.98 9.86
N ILE A 93 10.26 -17.01 10.03
CA ILE A 93 10.36 -18.25 9.23
C ILE A 93 10.19 -17.93 7.74
N ALA A 94 9.18 -17.16 7.35
CA ALA A 94 8.96 -16.82 5.96
C ALA A 94 10.09 -15.96 5.36
N LEU A 95 10.59 -14.97 6.10
CA LEU A 95 11.67 -14.08 5.69
C LEU A 95 12.98 -14.84 5.49
N SER A 96 13.30 -15.80 6.36
CA SER A 96 14.48 -16.68 6.23
C SER A 96 14.50 -17.52 4.94
N LYS A 97 13.36 -17.67 4.25
CA LYS A 97 13.27 -18.37 2.96
C LYS A 97 13.52 -17.46 1.76
N LEU A 98 13.55 -16.14 1.96
CA LEU A 98 13.74 -15.16 0.90
C LEU A 98 15.21 -14.83 0.73
N LYS A 99 15.61 -14.42 -0.48
CA LYS A 99 17.01 -14.07 -0.79
C LYS A 99 17.29 -12.57 -0.85
N SER A 100 16.25 -11.73 -0.87
CA SER A 100 16.40 -10.29 -0.92
C SER A 100 15.13 -9.63 -0.36
N CYS A 101 15.33 -8.44 0.22
CA CYS A 101 14.28 -7.51 0.61
C CYS A 101 14.43 -6.14 -0.07
N ASP A 102 15.31 -6.04 -1.08
CA ASP A 102 15.64 -4.78 -1.75
C ASP A 102 14.48 -4.29 -2.59
N LEU A 103 14.35 -2.96 -2.68
CA LEU A 103 13.26 -2.33 -3.42
C LEU A 103 13.41 -2.55 -4.93
N PHE A 104 14.56 -2.18 -5.49
CA PHE A 104 14.94 -2.41 -6.88
C PHE A 104 16.14 -3.34 -6.94
N GLN A 105 16.38 -3.98 -8.09
CA GLN A 105 17.59 -4.79 -8.29
C GLN A 105 18.83 -3.87 -8.35
N GLU A 106 19.99 -4.40 -7.98
CA GLU A 106 21.25 -3.64 -7.82
C GLU A 106 21.69 -2.89 -9.10
N ASP A 107 21.21 -3.29 -10.28
CA ASP A 107 21.47 -2.66 -11.56
C ASP A 107 20.65 -1.38 -11.82
N ASP A 108 19.57 -1.14 -11.07
CA ASP A 108 18.75 0.08 -11.16
C ASP A 108 19.38 1.23 -10.34
N SER A 109 20.62 1.55 -10.70
CA SER A 109 21.47 2.58 -10.08
C SER A 109 21.10 4.02 -10.48
N SER A 110 19.84 4.27 -10.88
CA SER A 110 19.31 5.61 -11.17
C SER A 110 18.44 6.12 -10.01
N PRO A 111 19.04 6.76 -8.98
CA PRO A 111 18.32 7.37 -7.89
C PRO A 111 17.81 8.75 -8.32
N SER A 112 16.71 8.82 -9.07
CA SER A 112 15.81 9.98 -8.98
C SER A 112 14.54 9.81 -9.81
N CYS A 113 13.40 9.88 -9.12
CA CYS A 113 12.09 10.25 -9.64
C CYS A 113 11.43 9.23 -10.61
N LYS A 114 11.13 8.02 -10.13
CA LYS A 114 10.39 7.02 -10.91
C LYS A 114 8.93 7.43 -11.08
N LYS A 115 8.43 7.34 -12.32
CA LYS A 115 7.01 7.41 -12.65
C LYS A 115 6.41 6.03 -12.59
N CYS A 116 5.35 5.90 -11.81
CA CYS A 116 4.68 4.63 -11.60
C CYS A 116 3.29 4.65 -12.16
N ILE A 117 2.88 3.51 -12.72
CA ILE A 117 1.49 3.24 -13.04
C ILE A 117 1.01 2.02 -12.26
N VAL A 118 -0.11 2.20 -11.55
CA VAL A 118 -0.83 1.11 -10.91
C VAL A 118 -1.96 0.68 -11.83
N VAL A 119 -1.92 -0.59 -12.25
CA VAL A 119 -2.91 -1.18 -13.14
C VAL A 119 -3.86 -2.04 -12.31
N GLY A 120 -5.05 -1.51 -12.06
CA GLY A 120 -6.16 -2.25 -11.44
C GLY A 120 -6.77 -3.26 -12.40
N ASN A 121 -7.63 -4.13 -11.86
CA ASN A 121 -8.22 -5.22 -12.64
C ASN A 121 -9.60 -4.90 -13.23
N GLY A 122 -10.09 -3.66 -13.10
CA GLY A 122 -11.47 -3.29 -13.45
C GLY A 122 -11.83 -3.54 -14.91
N GLY A 123 -13.08 -3.97 -15.15
CA GLY A 123 -13.64 -4.24 -16.48
C GLY A 123 -13.54 -3.08 -17.47
N ILE A 124 -13.40 -1.85 -16.97
CA ILE A 124 -13.23 -0.63 -17.74
C ILE A 124 -11.99 -0.64 -18.66
N LEU A 125 -11.00 -1.52 -18.43
CA LEU A 125 -9.82 -1.65 -19.27
C LEU A 125 -10.09 -2.35 -20.61
N ARG A 126 -11.19 -3.08 -20.77
CA ARG A 126 -11.51 -3.78 -22.03
C ARG A 126 -11.59 -2.79 -23.19
N ASN A 127 -10.87 -3.08 -24.27
CA ASN A 127 -10.79 -2.28 -25.49
C ASN A 127 -10.26 -0.86 -25.28
N LYS A 128 -9.57 -0.57 -24.17
CA LYS A 128 -8.97 0.75 -23.92
C LYS A 128 -7.67 0.97 -24.67
N LYS A 129 -7.01 -0.10 -25.13
CA LYS A 129 -5.75 -0.03 -25.90
C LYS A 129 -4.64 0.77 -25.20
N LEU A 130 -4.61 0.76 -23.86
CA LEU A 130 -3.64 1.51 -23.06
C LEU A 130 -2.28 0.80 -22.94
N GLY A 131 -2.10 -0.38 -23.53
CA GLY A 131 -0.96 -1.24 -23.26
C GLY A 131 0.40 -0.61 -23.55
N GLN A 132 0.54 0.06 -24.69
CA GLN A 132 1.77 0.79 -25.03
C GLN A 132 2.05 1.94 -24.04
N LYS A 133 1.00 2.67 -23.65
CA LYS A 133 1.11 3.76 -22.67
C LYS A 133 1.52 3.23 -21.30
N ILE A 134 0.93 2.13 -20.83
CA ILE A 134 1.29 1.46 -19.57
C ILE A 134 2.75 1.01 -19.60
N ASP A 135 3.20 0.41 -20.69
CA ASP A 135 4.57 -0.09 -20.83
C ASP A 135 5.62 1.02 -20.92
N SER A 136 5.21 2.28 -21.12
CA SER A 136 6.11 3.45 -21.14
C SER A 136 6.56 3.94 -19.75
N TYR A 137 5.93 3.46 -18.67
CA TYR A 137 6.30 3.86 -17.30
C TYR A 137 7.57 3.17 -16.81
N ASP A 138 8.27 3.81 -15.86
CA ASP A 138 9.46 3.23 -15.23
C ASP A 138 9.08 1.98 -14.44
N VAL A 139 7.99 2.09 -13.67
CA VAL A 139 7.48 1.04 -12.78
C VAL A 139 6.01 0.75 -13.11
N VAL A 140 5.73 -0.51 -13.43
CA VAL A 140 4.37 -1.01 -13.64
C VAL A 140 3.97 -1.90 -12.48
N ILE A 141 2.99 -1.46 -11.68
CA ILE A 141 2.49 -2.16 -10.49
C ILE A 141 1.17 -2.84 -10.85
N ARG A 142 1.14 -4.17 -10.76
CA ARG A 142 -0.07 -4.98 -10.97
C ARG A 142 -0.47 -5.69 -9.68
N MET A 143 -1.61 -6.35 -9.69
CA MET A 143 -2.13 -7.05 -8.52
C MET A 143 -2.95 -8.29 -8.87
N ASN A 144 -3.02 -9.21 -7.91
CA ASN A 144 -3.84 -10.41 -7.95
C ASN A 144 -3.55 -11.25 -9.24
N ASN A 145 -4.51 -12.07 -9.65
CA ASN A 145 -4.49 -12.85 -10.89
C ASN A 145 -4.92 -12.03 -12.13
N GLY A 146 -4.60 -10.73 -12.22
CA GLY A 146 -4.86 -9.95 -13.43
C GLY A 146 -3.92 -10.41 -14.57
N PRO A 147 -4.41 -11.13 -15.60
CA PRO A 147 -3.56 -11.66 -16.65
C PRO A 147 -3.11 -10.56 -17.60
N VAL A 148 -1.91 -10.72 -18.13
CA VAL A 148 -1.37 -9.89 -19.22
C VAL A 148 -1.59 -10.60 -20.56
N ILE A 149 -1.30 -11.90 -20.60
CA ILE A 149 -1.42 -12.74 -21.79
C ILE A 149 -2.87 -12.74 -22.29
N GLY A 150 -3.06 -12.39 -23.56
CA GLY A 150 -4.37 -12.26 -24.21
C GLY A 150 -5.02 -10.87 -24.04
N TYR A 151 -4.38 -9.95 -23.31
CA TYR A 151 -4.90 -8.62 -23.00
C TYR A 151 -3.85 -7.51 -23.21
N GLU A 152 -2.74 -7.81 -23.88
CA GLU A 152 -1.56 -6.93 -23.92
C GLU A 152 -1.84 -5.57 -24.56
N ASP A 153 -2.75 -5.53 -25.55
CA ASP A 153 -3.15 -4.27 -26.18
C ASP A 153 -3.82 -3.33 -25.17
N ASP A 154 -4.62 -3.86 -24.25
CA ASP A 154 -5.35 -3.08 -23.26
C ASP A 154 -4.51 -2.78 -22.01
N VAL A 155 -3.75 -3.76 -21.53
CA VAL A 155 -3.11 -3.68 -20.20
C VAL A 155 -1.59 -3.66 -20.24
N GLY A 156 -0.96 -3.81 -21.40
CA GLY A 156 0.50 -3.80 -21.56
C GLY A 156 1.15 -5.12 -21.20
N ARG A 157 2.44 -5.27 -21.52
CA ARG A 157 3.24 -6.49 -21.34
C ARG A 157 4.07 -6.47 -20.07
N ARG A 158 4.50 -5.30 -19.61
CA ARG A 158 5.49 -5.16 -18.53
C ARG A 158 4.83 -5.30 -17.15
N THR A 159 5.57 -5.87 -16.22
CA THR A 159 5.25 -5.88 -14.79
C THR A 159 6.54 -5.71 -14.00
N THR A 160 6.63 -4.67 -13.17
CA THR A 160 7.77 -4.46 -12.27
C THR A 160 7.46 -5.08 -10.90
N PHE A 161 6.31 -4.72 -10.33
CA PHE A 161 5.81 -5.30 -9.08
C PHE A 161 4.45 -5.93 -9.31
N ARG A 162 4.22 -7.11 -8.71
CA ARG A 162 2.89 -7.71 -8.62
C ARG A 162 2.54 -8.00 -7.18
N LEU A 163 1.55 -7.28 -6.64
CA LEU A 163 1.05 -7.53 -5.29
C LEU A 163 0.09 -8.72 -5.32
N PHE A 164 0.26 -9.65 -4.39
CA PHE A 164 -0.59 -10.84 -4.30
C PHE A 164 -0.72 -11.34 -2.87
N TYR A 165 -1.71 -12.19 -2.65
CA TYR A 165 -1.87 -13.04 -1.46
C TYR A 165 -2.18 -14.48 -1.94
N PRO A 166 -2.16 -15.51 -1.09
CA PRO A 166 -2.20 -16.92 -1.52
C PRO A 166 -3.37 -17.26 -2.46
N GLU A 167 -4.57 -16.74 -2.18
CA GLU A 167 -5.79 -16.94 -2.98
C GLU A 167 -5.83 -16.13 -4.27
N SER A 168 -4.86 -15.23 -4.47
CA SER A 168 -4.75 -14.31 -5.60
C SER A 168 -3.38 -14.37 -6.31
N MET A 169 -2.72 -15.53 -6.30
CA MET A 169 -1.52 -15.78 -7.10
C MET A 169 -1.82 -16.71 -8.28
N PHE A 170 -1.14 -16.54 -9.40
CA PHE A 170 -1.12 -17.53 -10.47
C PHE A 170 -0.35 -18.79 -10.04
N SER A 171 -0.89 -19.98 -10.35
CA SER A 171 -0.18 -21.26 -10.16
C SER A 171 0.40 -21.83 -11.45
N ASP A 172 -0.03 -21.29 -12.60
CA ASP A 172 0.40 -21.72 -13.92
C ASP A 172 1.74 -21.04 -14.28
N PRO A 173 2.80 -21.78 -14.68
CA PRO A 173 4.08 -21.20 -15.02
C PRO A 173 4.02 -20.39 -16.31
N LEU A 174 2.96 -20.50 -17.10
CA LEU A 174 2.69 -19.62 -18.25
C LEU A 174 2.69 -18.15 -17.83
N HIS A 175 2.30 -17.84 -16.60
CA HIS A 175 2.30 -16.48 -16.05
C HIS A 175 3.62 -16.08 -15.36
N TYR A 176 4.66 -16.93 -15.44
CA TYR A 176 5.97 -16.59 -14.91
C TYR A 176 6.62 -15.46 -15.72
N ASP A 177 7.10 -14.44 -15.00
CA ASP A 177 7.90 -13.36 -15.56
C ASP A 177 9.17 -13.21 -14.72
N PRO A 178 10.38 -13.44 -15.28
CA PRO A 178 11.64 -13.30 -14.55
C PRO A 178 11.94 -11.85 -14.14
N LYS A 179 11.31 -10.84 -14.77
CA LYS A 179 11.50 -9.42 -14.45
C LYS A 179 10.56 -8.90 -13.35
N THR A 180 9.54 -9.68 -12.99
CA THR A 180 8.59 -9.30 -11.95
C THR A 180 9.17 -9.54 -10.56
N THR A 181 9.04 -8.53 -9.69
CA THR A 181 9.14 -8.69 -8.23
C THR A 181 7.74 -8.99 -7.67
N ALA A 182 7.58 -10.15 -7.07
CA ALA A 182 6.33 -10.62 -6.50
C ALA A 182 6.23 -10.18 -5.04
N VAL A 183 5.24 -9.35 -4.71
CA VAL A 183 5.09 -8.72 -3.40
C VAL A 183 3.94 -9.40 -2.65
N LEU A 184 4.27 -10.18 -1.62
CA LEU A 184 3.28 -10.81 -0.74
C LEU A 184 2.67 -9.77 0.21
N VAL A 185 1.35 -9.62 0.12
CA VAL A 185 0.53 -8.87 1.07
C VAL A 185 -0.02 -9.86 2.10
N VAL A 186 0.33 -9.66 3.37
CA VAL A 186 0.01 -10.62 4.43
C VAL A 186 -1.26 -10.18 5.16
N PHE A 187 -2.33 -10.97 5.04
CA PHE A 187 -3.59 -10.69 5.72
C PHE A 187 -3.80 -11.54 6.97
N LYS A 188 -3.22 -12.75 6.99
CA LYS A 188 -3.37 -13.73 8.06
C LYS A 188 -2.11 -14.60 8.19
N ARG A 189 -1.90 -15.19 9.37
CA ARG A 189 -0.71 -16.03 9.67
C ARG A 189 -0.54 -17.20 8.69
N HIS A 190 -1.66 -17.73 8.21
CA HIS A 190 -1.70 -18.80 7.22
C HIS A 190 -1.03 -18.41 5.88
N ASP A 191 -0.99 -17.12 5.53
CA ASP A 191 -0.31 -16.65 4.32
C ASP A 191 1.21 -16.83 4.42
N LEU A 192 1.77 -16.57 5.59
CA LEU A 192 3.21 -16.75 5.87
C LEU A 192 3.57 -18.23 5.94
N LYS A 193 2.71 -19.05 6.57
CA LYS A 193 2.88 -20.50 6.58
C LYS A 193 2.84 -21.07 5.16
N TRP A 194 1.86 -20.66 4.36
CA TRP A 194 1.73 -21.05 2.96
C TRP A 194 2.99 -20.73 2.15
N LEU A 195 3.53 -19.52 2.29
CA LEU A 195 4.76 -19.12 1.62
C LEU A 195 5.93 -20.03 2.05
N SER A 196 6.07 -20.25 3.35
CA SER A 196 7.15 -21.07 3.92
C SER A 196 7.07 -22.52 3.46
N ASP A 197 5.87 -23.10 3.42
CA ASP A 197 5.64 -24.47 2.97
C ASP A 197 6.02 -24.61 1.49
N LEU A 198 5.53 -23.73 0.62
CA LEU A 198 5.83 -23.79 -0.82
C LEU A 198 7.31 -23.60 -1.13
N LEU A 199 7.99 -22.66 -0.46
CA LEU A 199 9.41 -22.43 -0.68
C LEU A 199 10.30 -23.55 -0.11
N SER A 200 9.77 -24.35 0.82
CA SER A 200 10.47 -25.51 1.37
C SER A 200 10.18 -26.80 0.59
N GLY A 201 9.34 -26.75 -0.45
CA GLY A 201 8.88 -27.93 -1.18
C GLY A 201 7.90 -28.81 -0.37
N ASN A 202 7.32 -28.27 0.71
CA ASN A 202 6.35 -28.99 1.52
C ASN A 202 4.97 -28.96 0.86
N ASN A 203 4.21 -30.03 1.05
CA ASN A 203 2.81 -30.08 0.63
C ASN A 203 1.95 -29.19 1.52
N ILE A 204 1.04 -28.42 0.92
CA ILE A 204 0.01 -27.68 1.66
C ILE A 204 -1.05 -28.68 2.11
N ILE A 205 -1.02 -29.04 3.39
CA ILE A 205 -1.86 -30.11 3.96
C ILE A 205 -3.32 -29.66 4.12
N SER A 206 -3.55 -28.38 4.45
CA SER A 206 -4.90 -27.84 4.67
C SER A 206 -5.09 -26.49 3.99
N THR A 207 -6.22 -26.35 3.32
CA THR A 207 -6.63 -25.11 2.62
C THR A 207 -7.88 -24.47 3.23
N SER A 208 -8.41 -25.01 4.33
CA SER A 208 -9.67 -24.54 4.95
C SER A 208 -9.59 -23.14 5.55
N ALA A 209 -8.38 -22.64 5.83
CA ALA A 209 -8.16 -21.28 6.32
C ALA A 209 -8.22 -20.20 5.22
N PHE A 210 -8.33 -20.61 3.96
CA PHE A 210 -8.42 -19.72 2.81
C PHE A 210 -9.85 -19.70 2.27
N TRP A 211 -10.34 -18.51 1.89
CA TRP A 211 -11.72 -18.36 1.40
C TRP A 211 -11.89 -18.93 -0.03
N LYS A 212 -10.78 -19.19 -0.71
CA LYS A 212 -10.68 -19.86 -2.01
C LYS A 212 -9.41 -20.72 -1.99
N LYS A 213 -9.38 -21.79 -2.79
CA LYS A 213 -8.17 -22.61 -2.99
C LYS A 213 -6.96 -21.70 -3.32
N PRO A 214 -5.92 -21.69 -2.48
CA PRO A 214 -4.73 -20.89 -2.73
C PRO A 214 -3.92 -21.48 -3.87
N ALA A 215 -2.94 -20.72 -4.36
CA ALA A 215 -1.99 -21.27 -5.31
C ALA A 215 -1.20 -22.43 -4.68
N MET A 216 -1.14 -23.55 -5.39
CA MET A 216 -0.54 -24.79 -4.88
C MET A 216 0.92 -24.98 -5.30
N ARG A 217 1.44 -24.07 -6.12
CA ARG A 217 2.82 -24.07 -6.60
C ARG A 217 3.32 -22.64 -6.65
N MET A 218 4.53 -22.41 -6.14
CA MET A 218 5.21 -21.14 -6.29
C MET A 218 5.84 -21.04 -7.68
N ILE A 219 5.44 -20.04 -8.46
CA ILE A 219 6.01 -19.79 -9.80
C ILE A 219 7.18 -18.80 -9.76
N TYR A 220 7.34 -18.04 -8.68
CA TYR A 220 8.41 -17.06 -8.51
C TYR A 220 9.59 -17.65 -7.73
N LYS A 221 10.81 -17.23 -8.06
CA LYS A 221 12.02 -17.63 -7.33
C LYS A 221 12.13 -16.87 -5.99
N PRO A 222 12.79 -17.42 -4.96
CA PRO A 222 12.96 -16.76 -3.66
C PRO A 222 13.58 -15.34 -3.71
N ASN A 223 14.41 -15.04 -4.71
CA ASN A 223 14.99 -13.71 -4.92
C ASN A 223 14.02 -12.70 -5.56
N GLN A 224 12.94 -13.16 -6.19
CA GLN A 224 11.89 -12.31 -6.77
C GLN A 224 10.80 -11.96 -5.75
N ILE A 225 10.75 -12.63 -4.60
CA ILE A 225 9.66 -12.48 -3.63
C ILE A 225 10.05 -11.45 -2.56
N ARG A 226 9.11 -10.59 -2.20
CA ARG A 226 9.20 -9.62 -1.09
C ARG A 226 7.97 -9.74 -0.20
N ILE A 227 8.12 -9.45 1.09
CA ILE A 227 6.99 -9.32 2.02
C ILE A 227 6.76 -7.83 2.27
N LEU A 228 5.56 -7.35 1.95
CA LEU A 228 5.16 -5.97 2.21
C LEU A 228 5.06 -5.73 3.71
N ASP A 229 5.58 -4.60 4.20
CA ASP A 229 5.40 -4.20 5.60
C ASP A 229 3.90 -3.91 5.87
N PRO A 230 3.27 -4.60 6.84
CA PRO A 230 1.89 -4.33 7.25
C PRO A 230 1.60 -2.86 7.65
N PHE A 231 2.63 -2.07 7.97
CA PHE A 231 2.52 -0.63 8.14
C PHE A 231 1.82 0.06 6.97
N ILE A 232 2.08 -0.37 5.72
CA ILE A 232 1.45 0.22 4.52
C ILE A 232 -0.04 -0.07 4.52
N ILE A 233 -0.45 -1.28 4.90
CA ILE A 233 -1.85 -1.68 5.02
C ILE A 233 -2.54 -0.87 6.12
N LYS A 234 -1.87 -0.71 7.27
CA LYS A 234 -2.34 0.11 8.41
C LYS A 234 -2.56 1.56 8.01
N ARG A 235 -1.59 2.19 7.36
CA ARG A 235 -1.68 3.57 6.86
C ARG A 235 -2.82 3.71 5.85
N THR A 236 -2.93 2.76 4.93
CA THR A 236 -4.03 2.75 3.95
C THR A 236 -5.39 2.71 4.63
N ALA A 237 -5.57 1.84 5.63
CA ALA A 237 -6.83 1.70 6.35
C ALA A 237 -7.16 2.92 7.24
N TYR A 238 -6.21 3.37 8.07
CA TYR A 238 -6.50 4.33 9.13
C TYR A 238 -6.23 5.79 8.76
N GLU A 239 -5.28 6.04 7.85
CA GLU A 239 -4.89 7.40 7.48
C GLU A 239 -5.52 7.81 6.14
N LEU A 240 -5.51 6.92 5.14
CA LEU A 240 -6.13 7.23 3.84
C LEU A 240 -7.65 7.02 3.87
N LEU A 241 -8.11 5.83 4.28
CA LEU A 241 -9.54 5.49 4.28
C LEU A 241 -10.30 5.90 5.55
N ARG A 242 -9.58 6.27 6.62
CA ARG A 242 -10.17 6.64 7.91
C ARG A 242 -11.12 5.58 8.49
N PHE A 243 -10.84 4.30 8.24
CA PHE A 243 -11.62 3.21 8.82
C PHE A 243 -11.52 3.20 10.36
N PRO A 244 -12.59 2.80 11.06
CA PRO A 244 -12.55 2.71 12.51
C PRO A 244 -11.59 1.59 12.93
N ARG A 245 -10.87 1.82 14.04
CA ARG A 245 -9.94 0.81 14.60
C ARG A 245 -10.67 -0.36 15.27
N LYS A 246 -11.92 -0.15 15.67
CA LYS A 246 -12.78 -1.16 16.28
C LYS A 246 -14.10 -1.19 15.52
N PHE A 247 -14.48 -2.38 15.06
CA PHE A 247 -15.79 -2.61 14.45
C PHE A 247 -16.73 -3.24 15.49
N PRO A 248 -18.03 -2.88 15.49
CA PRO A 248 -19.02 -3.60 16.30
C PRO A 248 -18.98 -5.10 15.99
N LYS A 249 -19.17 -5.96 17.00
CA LYS A 249 -19.11 -7.44 16.84
C LYS A 249 -20.04 -8.00 15.75
N ARG A 250 -21.12 -7.28 15.42
CA ARG A 250 -22.10 -7.67 14.39
C ARG A 250 -21.68 -7.31 12.96
N LEU A 251 -20.68 -6.45 12.79
CA LEU A 251 -20.20 -6.01 11.49
C LEU A 251 -18.87 -6.68 11.15
N ARG A 252 -18.71 -7.06 9.89
CA ARG A 252 -17.42 -7.50 9.38
C ARG A 252 -16.45 -6.31 9.36
N PRO A 253 -15.23 -6.48 9.87
CA PRO A 253 -14.19 -5.47 9.72
C PRO A 253 -13.96 -5.13 8.25
N LYS A 254 -13.78 -3.85 7.96
CA LYS A 254 -13.42 -3.37 6.63
C LYS A 254 -11.91 -3.28 6.48
N HIS A 255 -11.42 -3.76 5.36
CA HIS A 255 -10.01 -3.73 4.98
C HIS A 255 -9.86 -3.07 3.60
N PRO A 256 -8.75 -2.34 3.35
CA PRO A 256 -8.47 -1.82 2.02
C PRO A 256 -8.34 -2.95 0.99
N THR A 257 -8.77 -2.72 -0.25
CA THR A 257 -8.46 -3.63 -1.36
C THR A 257 -6.96 -3.65 -1.67
N THR A 258 -6.48 -4.74 -2.28
CA THR A 258 -5.11 -4.81 -2.81
C THR A 258 -4.80 -3.65 -3.75
N GLY A 259 -5.80 -3.13 -4.49
CA GLY A 259 -5.61 -2.00 -5.39
C GLY A 259 -5.27 -0.72 -4.67
N LEU A 260 -5.95 -0.41 -3.57
CA LEU A 260 -5.62 0.77 -2.81
C LEU A 260 -4.31 0.60 -2.02
N ILE A 261 -4.01 -0.62 -1.55
CA ILE A 261 -2.69 -0.95 -0.97
C ILE A 261 -1.58 -0.73 -2.01
N ALA A 262 -1.80 -1.10 -3.27
CA ALA A 262 -0.85 -0.89 -4.36
C ALA A 262 -0.62 0.61 -4.66
N ILE A 263 -1.66 1.44 -4.58
CA ILE A 263 -1.54 2.90 -4.70
C ILE A 263 -0.72 3.47 -3.53
N ALA A 264 -1.01 3.05 -2.29
CA ALA A 264 -0.24 3.49 -1.12
C ALA A 264 1.24 3.05 -1.18
N PHE A 265 1.49 1.84 -1.67
CA PHE A 265 2.84 1.36 -1.97
C PHE A 265 3.53 2.20 -3.05
N ALA A 266 2.81 2.59 -4.11
CA ALA A 266 3.36 3.46 -5.15
C ALA A 266 3.78 4.83 -4.60
N PHE A 267 3.00 5.42 -3.67
CA PHE A 267 3.40 6.68 -3.03
C PHE A 267 4.72 6.58 -2.27
N ASP A 268 5.13 5.38 -1.83
CA ASP A 268 6.37 5.20 -1.06
C ASP A 268 7.61 5.10 -1.94
N ILE A 269 7.44 4.77 -3.22
CA ILE A 269 8.57 4.41 -4.10
C ILE A 269 8.64 5.28 -5.38
N CYS A 270 7.66 6.16 -5.59
CA CYS A 270 7.47 6.92 -6.83
C CYS A 270 7.29 8.40 -6.54
N THR A 271 7.72 9.24 -7.48
CA THR A 271 7.45 10.70 -7.42
C THR A 271 6.17 11.09 -8.12
N GLU A 272 5.70 10.27 -9.05
CA GLU A 272 4.49 10.50 -9.82
C GLU A 272 3.74 9.17 -9.91
N VAL A 273 2.45 9.19 -9.54
CA VAL A 273 1.62 7.99 -9.51
C VAL A 273 0.44 8.17 -10.46
N HIS A 274 0.35 7.25 -11.41
CA HIS A 274 -0.76 7.11 -12.33
C HIS A 274 -1.54 5.86 -12.00
N VAL A 275 -2.82 5.85 -12.32
CA VAL A 275 -3.69 4.70 -12.16
C VAL A 275 -4.46 4.42 -13.44
N THR A 276 -4.83 3.17 -13.64
CA THR A 276 -5.79 2.77 -14.67
C THR A 276 -6.52 1.51 -14.23
N GLY A 277 -7.77 1.32 -14.66
CA GLY A 277 -8.55 0.12 -14.30
C GLY A 277 -9.16 0.12 -12.90
N PHE A 278 -9.38 1.30 -12.30
CA PHE A 278 -9.93 1.46 -10.95
C PHE A 278 -11.40 1.93 -10.91
N LYS A 279 -12.09 1.98 -12.05
CA LYS A 279 -13.49 2.43 -12.14
C LYS A 279 -14.43 1.23 -12.18
N TYR A 280 -15.47 1.28 -11.35
CA TYR A 280 -16.50 0.23 -11.24
C TYR A 280 -17.90 0.83 -11.38
N ASN A 281 -18.81 0.10 -12.04
CA ASN A 281 -20.22 0.47 -12.07
C ASN A 281 -20.97 -0.22 -10.90
N LEU A 282 -21.00 0.45 -9.74
CA LEU A 282 -21.64 -0.08 -8.53
C LEU A 282 -23.18 -0.16 -8.63
N LYS A 283 -23.80 0.48 -9.63
CA LYS A 283 -25.25 0.47 -9.85
C LYS A 283 -25.70 -0.72 -10.70
N ASP A 284 -24.83 -1.21 -11.57
CA ASP A 284 -25.10 -2.34 -12.46
C ASP A 284 -24.39 -3.59 -11.95
N GLN A 285 -25.15 -4.48 -11.29
CA GLN A 285 -24.64 -5.74 -10.76
C GLN A 285 -24.17 -6.71 -11.86
N GLY A 286 -24.70 -6.57 -13.08
CA GLY A 286 -24.34 -7.39 -14.24
C GLY A 286 -23.08 -6.93 -14.96
N SER A 287 -22.63 -5.70 -14.69
CA SER A 287 -21.40 -5.18 -15.29
C SER A 287 -20.18 -6.03 -14.92
N SER A 288 -19.27 -6.16 -15.88
CA SER A 288 -18.04 -6.94 -15.68
C SER A 288 -17.19 -6.31 -14.58
N LEU A 289 -16.85 -7.13 -13.58
CA LEU A 289 -15.97 -6.72 -12.50
C LEU A 289 -14.54 -6.57 -13.01
N HIS A 290 -14.09 -7.53 -13.82
CA HIS A 290 -12.73 -7.62 -14.30
C HIS A 290 -12.62 -7.42 -15.83
N TYR A 291 -11.46 -6.96 -16.31
CA TYR A 291 -11.21 -6.89 -17.75
C TYR A 291 -11.06 -8.27 -18.41
N TYR A 292 -10.89 -9.30 -17.59
CA TYR A 292 -10.81 -10.70 -17.97
C TYR A 292 -11.91 -11.51 -17.30
N GLY A 293 -12.15 -12.73 -17.79
CA GLY A 293 -13.15 -13.63 -17.20
C GLY A 293 -14.57 -13.07 -17.17
N ASN A 294 -15.42 -13.71 -16.36
CA ASN A 294 -16.88 -13.49 -16.36
C ASN A 294 -17.41 -13.03 -15.00
N ASP A 295 -16.54 -12.68 -14.06
CA ASP A 295 -16.95 -12.16 -12.75
C ASP A 295 -17.69 -10.83 -12.94
N THR A 296 -18.78 -10.66 -12.18
CA THR A 296 -19.62 -9.46 -12.25
C THR A 296 -19.59 -8.68 -10.94
N MET A 297 -19.99 -7.41 -11.00
CA MET A 297 -20.05 -6.53 -9.83
C MET A 297 -20.91 -7.09 -8.69
N SER A 298 -21.86 -7.98 -8.99
CA SER A 298 -22.65 -8.71 -7.98
C SER A 298 -21.78 -9.43 -6.94
N MET A 299 -20.65 -10.01 -7.34
CA MET A 299 -19.74 -10.72 -6.42
C MET A 299 -19.01 -9.75 -5.49
N MET A 300 -18.59 -8.59 -6.01
CA MET A 300 -17.94 -7.55 -5.23
C MET A 300 -18.91 -6.88 -4.26
N ILE A 301 -20.15 -6.63 -4.68
CA ILE A 301 -21.18 -6.01 -3.83
C ILE A 301 -21.56 -6.91 -2.64
N LYS A 302 -21.57 -8.23 -2.85
CA LYS A 302 -21.77 -9.22 -1.77
C LYS A 302 -20.57 -9.35 -0.83
N ASN A 303 -19.40 -8.80 -1.19
CA ASN A 303 -18.21 -8.88 -0.35
C ASN A 303 -18.29 -7.85 0.80
N GLU A 304 -18.51 -8.35 2.01
CA GLU A 304 -18.64 -7.51 3.21
C GLU A 304 -17.31 -7.03 3.80
N TYR A 305 -16.15 -7.44 3.29
CA TYR A 305 -14.85 -7.08 3.86
C TYR A 305 -14.26 -5.78 3.30
N HIS A 306 -14.80 -5.25 2.19
CA HIS A 306 -14.35 -3.99 1.60
C HIS A 306 -15.45 -2.93 1.67
N ASP A 307 -15.03 -1.66 1.67
CA ASP A 307 -15.92 -0.51 1.45
C ASP A 307 -15.52 0.18 0.15
N ILE A 308 -15.99 -0.38 -0.96
CA ILE A 308 -15.66 0.10 -2.30
C ILE A 308 -16.14 1.54 -2.51
N ASN A 309 -17.22 1.95 -1.83
CA ASN A 309 -17.69 3.34 -1.90
C ASN A 309 -16.68 4.30 -1.25
N ALA A 310 -16.12 3.94 -0.09
CA ALA A 310 -15.06 4.72 0.54
C ALA A 310 -13.80 4.80 -0.34
N GLU A 311 -13.40 3.69 -0.95
CA GLU A 311 -12.25 3.64 -1.85
C GLU A 311 -12.45 4.51 -3.11
N GLN A 312 -13.61 4.44 -3.75
CA GLN A 312 -13.93 5.28 -4.91
C GLN A 312 -13.97 6.76 -4.56
N ARG A 313 -14.48 7.14 -3.38
CA ARG A 313 -14.45 8.54 -2.90
C ARG A 313 -13.02 9.02 -2.66
N LEU A 314 -12.18 8.21 -2.02
CA LEU A 314 -10.78 8.53 -1.80
C LEU A 314 -10.05 8.69 -3.14
N LEU A 315 -10.21 7.74 -4.06
CA LEU A 315 -9.54 7.80 -5.36
C LEU A 315 -9.98 9.04 -6.16
N LYS A 316 -11.28 9.34 -6.16
CA LYS A 316 -11.79 10.57 -6.78
C LYS A 316 -11.13 11.81 -6.19
N ASN A 317 -11.01 11.89 -4.87
CA ASN A 317 -10.35 13.01 -4.20
C ASN A 317 -8.87 13.14 -4.62
N LEU A 318 -8.13 12.03 -4.70
CA LEU A 318 -6.74 12.02 -5.17
C LEU A 318 -6.61 12.52 -6.62
N ILE A 319 -7.57 12.16 -7.48
CA ILE A 319 -7.61 12.60 -8.89
C ILE A 319 -7.97 14.08 -9.00
N ASP A 320 -9.02 14.53 -8.30
CA ASP A 320 -9.50 15.91 -8.32
C ASP A 320 -8.41 16.90 -7.84
N HIS A 321 -7.54 16.48 -6.92
CA HIS A 321 -6.41 17.28 -6.41
C HIS A 321 -5.09 17.06 -7.17
N HIS A 322 -5.12 16.32 -8.29
CA HIS A 322 -3.94 16.01 -9.11
C HIS A 322 -2.79 15.32 -8.34
N ILE A 323 -3.12 14.59 -7.27
CA ILE A 323 -2.16 13.74 -6.54
C ILE A 323 -1.92 12.45 -7.33
N VAL A 324 -2.96 11.96 -8.01
CA VAL A 324 -2.91 10.79 -8.90
C VAL A 324 -3.51 11.17 -10.25
N ILE A 325 -2.92 10.68 -11.35
CA ILE A 325 -3.46 10.86 -12.70
C ILE A 325 -4.14 9.54 -13.13
N ASN A 326 -5.37 9.62 -13.65
CA ASN A 326 -6.14 8.44 -14.07
C ASN A 326 -6.22 8.34 -15.60
N LEU A 327 -5.54 7.35 -16.18
CA LEU A 327 -5.49 7.16 -17.64
C LEU A 327 -6.77 6.54 -18.22
N THR A 328 -7.67 6.04 -17.39
CA THR A 328 -8.92 5.43 -17.89
C THR A 328 -9.93 6.47 -18.39
N GLU A 329 -9.76 7.73 -17.98
CA GLU A 329 -10.70 8.84 -18.22
C GLU A 329 -10.22 9.85 -19.27
N GLU A 330 -9.00 9.71 -19.80
CA GLU A 330 -8.54 10.51 -20.93
C GLU A 330 -9.30 10.11 -22.21
N PRO A 331 -9.90 11.05 -22.97
CA PRO A 331 -10.39 10.77 -24.31
C PRO A 331 -9.20 10.39 -25.20
N ASN A 332 -9.34 9.29 -25.95
CA ASN A 332 -8.37 8.88 -26.96
C ASN A 332 -8.13 9.97 -28.01
#